data_AF-A0A5M4DAK1-F1
#
_entry.id   AF-A0A5M4DAK1-F1
#
_cell.length_a   1.000
_cell.length_b   1.000
_cell.length_c   1.000
_cell.angle_alpha   90.00
_cell.angle_beta   90.00
_cell.angle_gamma   90.00
#
_symmetry.space_group_name_H-M   'P 1'
#
loop_
_entity.id
_entity.type
_entity.pdbx_description
1 polymer ?
#
loop_
_entity_poly.entity_id
_entity_poly.type
_entity_poly.pdbx_seq_one_letter_code
_entity_poly.pdbx_strand_id
1 'polypeptide(L)'
;METLNQVLLIVHYLGLTLGFSVGITNVVVSVVNARTAPEMQPVLRPIPPIMSRIGEVGLALLWATGITLIYTRWNGWEMLPTLFKVKLGAVIVLTLAVGIIAHLGQRIKRGDTGAAKNIENFGKLASLSALVALVFAVLAFG
;
A
#
# COMPACT_ATOMS: atom_id res chain seq x y z
N MET A 1 21.45 10.00 -16.94
CA MET A 1 20.11 9.39 -16.87
C MET A 1 20.12 8.10 -16.04
N GLU A 2 21.12 7.23 -16.19
CA GLU A 2 21.27 5.97 -15.44
C GLU A 2 21.15 6.12 -13.92
N THR A 3 21.95 7.01 -13.31
CA THR A 3 21.99 7.22 -11.86
C THR A 3 20.67 7.76 -11.31
N LEU A 4 20.00 8.65 -12.05
CA LEU A 4 18.69 9.17 -11.67
C LEU A 4 17.64 8.05 -11.66
N ASN A 5 17.63 7.19 -12.68
CA ASN A 5 16.70 6.06 -12.76
C ASN A 5 16.93 5.06 -11.63
N GLN A 6 18.19 4.80 -11.25
CA GLN A 6 18.52 3.95 -10.11
C GLN A 6 18.00 4.53 -8.79
N VAL A 7 18.24 5.83 -8.54
CA VAL A 7 17.72 6.51 -7.35
C VAL A 7 16.19 6.46 -7.32
N LEU A 8 15.53 6.75 -8.45
CA LEU A 8 14.08 6.67 -8.55
C LEU A 8 13.56 5.27 -8.27
N LEU A 9 14.22 4.22 -8.79
CA LEU A 9 13.84 2.83 -8.51
C LEU A 9 14.00 2.47 -7.03
N ILE A 10 15.09 2.89 -6.39
CA ILE A 10 15.29 2.68 -4.95
C ILE A 10 14.15 3.33 -4.17
N VAL A 11 13.85 4.60 -4.42
CA VAL A 11 12.76 5.32 -3.74
C VAL A 11 11.40 4.69 -4.08
N HIS A 12 11.21 4.18 -5.30
CA HIS A 12 10.00 3.50 -5.72
C HIS A 12 9.77 2.20 -4.95
N TYR A 13 10.80 1.36 -4.80
CA TYR A 13 10.72 0.14 -4.00
C TYR A 13 10.57 0.45 -2.50
N LEU A 14 11.20 1.52 -2.00
CA LEU A 14 10.94 2.00 -0.64
C LEU A 14 9.45 2.37 -0.47
N GLY A 15 8.88 3.19 -1.37
CA GLY A 15 7.46 3.53 -1.32
C GLY A 15 6.55 2.30 -1.33
N LEU A 16 6.89 1.32 -2.18
CA LEU A 16 6.18 0.04 -2.26
C LEU A 16 6.26 -0.78 -0.97
N THR A 17 7.45 -0.92 -0.39
CA THR A 17 7.65 -1.67 0.87
C THR A 17 6.94 -1.00 2.05
N LEU A 18 6.97 0.33 2.13
CA LEU A 18 6.22 1.09 3.13
C LEU A 18 4.71 0.86 2.97
N GLY A 19 4.18 0.89 1.75
CA GLY A 19 2.77 0.57 1.48
C GLY A 19 2.41 -0.87 1.86
N PHE A 20 3.25 -1.84 1.51
CA PHE A 20 3.03 -3.26 1.80
C PHE A 20 3.11 -3.58 3.30
N SER A 21 3.96 -2.86 4.04
CA SER A 21 4.16 -3.06 5.48
C SER A 21 2.87 -2.96 6.30
N VAL A 22 1.91 -2.13 5.86
CA VAL A 22 0.60 -1.97 6.54
C VAL A 22 -0.19 -3.27 6.59
N GLY A 23 -0.22 -4.01 5.48
CA GLY A 23 -0.91 -5.30 5.40
C GLY A 23 -0.31 -6.31 6.38
N ILE A 24 1.03 -6.40 6.40
CA ILE A 24 1.76 -7.26 7.32
C ILE A 24 1.49 -6.86 8.77
N THR A 25 1.59 -5.57 9.11
CA THR A 25 1.36 -5.12 10.47
C THR A 25 -0.07 -5.40 10.93
N ASN A 26 -1.08 -5.22 10.07
CA ASN A 26 -2.47 -5.53 10.44
C ASN A 26 -2.66 -7.01 10.76
N VAL A 27 -2.03 -7.91 9.99
CA VAL A 27 -2.05 -9.35 10.28
C VAL A 27 -1.35 -9.65 11.61
N VAL A 28 -0.14 -9.10 11.81
CA VAL A 28 0.64 -9.32 13.04
C VAL A 28 -0.11 -8.80 14.27
N VAL A 29 -0.64 -7.57 14.22
CA VAL A 29 -1.42 -6.99 15.32
C VAL A 29 -2.65 -7.82 15.61
N SER A 30 -3.36 -8.30 14.59
CA SER A 30 -4.53 -9.18 14.77
C SER A 30 -4.17 -10.48 15.50
N VAL A 31 -3.09 -11.17 15.05
CA VAL A 31 -2.62 -12.42 15.66
C VAL A 31 -2.13 -12.20 17.10
N VAL A 32 -1.37 -11.13 17.35
CA VAL A 32 -0.88 -10.79 18.70
C VAL A 32 -2.04 -10.42 19.61
N ASN A 33 -3.00 -9.62 19.14
CA ASN A 33 -4.16 -9.20 19.92
C ASN A 33 -5.02 -10.40 20.33
N ALA A 34 -5.22 -11.39 19.45
CA ALA A 34 -5.96 -12.62 19.75
C ALA A 34 -5.32 -13.49 20.86
N ARG A 35 -4.02 -13.31 21.11
CA ARG A 35 -3.25 -14.04 22.14
C ARG A 35 -2.98 -13.20 23.40
N THR A 36 -3.40 -11.95 23.41
CA THR A 36 -3.13 -10.98 24.48
C THR A 36 -4.30 -10.90 25.44
N ALA A 37 -4.02 -10.89 26.74
CA ALA A 37 -5.04 -10.70 27.78
C ALA A 37 -5.88 -9.44 27.50
N PRO A 38 -7.22 -9.47 27.70
CA PRO A 38 -8.10 -8.36 27.31
C PRO A 38 -7.69 -6.98 27.85
N GLU A 39 -7.15 -6.95 29.06
CA GLU A 39 -6.63 -5.76 29.74
C GLU A 39 -5.38 -5.14 29.08
N MET A 40 -4.60 -5.93 28.34
CA MET A 40 -3.39 -5.48 27.65
C MET A 40 -3.63 -5.13 26.17
N GLN A 41 -4.77 -5.55 25.59
CA GLN A 41 -5.14 -5.25 24.19
C GLN A 41 -5.16 -3.75 23.82
N PRO A 42 -5.57 -2.82 24.71
CA PRO A 42 -5.55 -1.39 24.40
C PRO A 42 -4.16 -0.85 24.00
N VAL A 43 -3.07 -1.47 24.45
CA VAL A 43 -1.68 -1.07 24.13
C VAL A 43 -1.37 -1.24 22.63
N LEU A 44 -2.04 -2.17 21.94
CA LEU A 44 -1.82 -2.45 20.52
C LEU A 44 -2.63 -1.53 19.58
N ARG A 45 -3.69 -0.89 20.10
CA ARG A 45 -4.61 -0.06 19.31
C ARG A 45 -3.94 1.09 18.52
N PRO A 46 -2.88 1.74 19.02
CA PRO A 46 -2.21 2.81 18.27
C PRO A 46 -1.38 2.32 17.07
N ILE A 47 -1.02 1.04 17.00
CA ILE A 47 -0.08 0.54 15.97
C ILE A 47 -0.69 0.63 14.55
N PRO A 48 -1.89 0.06 14.28
CA PRO A 48 -2.49 0.14 12.94
C PRO A 48 -2.64 1.57 12.36
N PRO A 49 -3.14 2.58 13.10
CA PRO A 49 -3.27 3.93 12.53
C PRO A 49 -1.92 4.62 12.28
N ILE A 50 -0.88 4.32 13.08
CA ILE A 50 0.48 4.83 12.80
C ILE A 50 1.01 4.22 11.50
N MET A 51 0.89 2.90 11.35
CA MET A 51 1.34 2.22 10.13
C MET A 51 0.55 2.65 8.90
N SER A 52 -0.77 2.89 9.03
CA SER A 52 -1.59 3.41 7.92
C SER A 52 -1.01 4.71 7.35
N ARG A 53 -0.59 5.64 8.21
CA ARG A 53 0.05 6.90 7.76
C ARG A 53 1.36 6.64 7.03
N ILE A 54 2.17 5.71 7.51
CA ILE A 54 3.42 5.32 6.84
C ILE A 54 3.12 4.73 5.45
N GLY A 55 2.09 3.88 5.35
CA GLY A 55 1.64 3.33 4.07
C GLY A 55 1.12 4.38 3.11
N GLU A 56 0.40 5.41 3.58
CA GLU A 56 -0.03 6.55 2.77
C GLU A 56 1.16 7.33 2.20
N VAL A 57 2.19 7.60 3.00
CA VAL A 57 3.44 8.20 2.52
C VAL A 57 4.12 7.29 1.49
N GLY A 58 4.19 5.99 1.76
CA GLY A 58 4.72 5.00 0.83
C GLY A 58 3.99 5.00 -0.51
N LEU A 59 2.66 5.07 -0.48
CA LEU A 59 1.82 5.13 -1.68
C LEU A 59 2.02 6.44 -2.46
N ALA A 60 2.17 7.57 -1.77
CA ALA A 60 2.48 8.85 -2.41
C ALA A 60 3.85 8.80 -3.11
N LEU A 61 4.87 8.24 -2.44
CA LEU A 61 6.20 8.02 -3.04
C LEU A 61 6.12 7.09 -4.24
N LEU A 62 5.34 6.01 -4.15
CA LEU A 62 5.14 5.04 -5.22
C LEU A 62 4.57 5.69 -6.49
N TRP A 63 3.56 6.56 -6.33
CA TRP A 63 2.98 7.31 -7.46
C TRP A 63 3.94 8.33 -8.03
N ALA A 64 4.57 9.16 -7.20
CA ALA A 64 5.48 10.21 -7.64
C ALA A 64 6.67 9.62 -8.44
N THR A 65 7.32 8.60 -7.89
CA THR A 65 8.43 7.91 -8.56
C THR A 65 7.95 7.08 -9.75
N GLY A 66 6.80 6.41 -9.65
CA GLY A 66 6.25 5.60 -10.72
C GLY A 66 5.92 6.41 -11.97
N ILE A 67 5.27 7.56 -11.82
CA ILE A 67 4.98 8.49 -12.92
C ILE A 67 6.29 9.02 -13.50
N THR A 68 7.25 9.40 -12.66
CA THR A 68 8.55 9.89 -13.14
C THR A 68 9.26 8.84 -13.99
N LEU A 69 9.28 7.57 -13.54
CA LEU A 69 9.90 6.45 -14.27
C LEU A 69 9.25 6.17 -15.63
N ILE A 70 7.96 6.46 -15.80
CA ILE A 70 7.28 6.33 -17.11
C ILE A 70 7.95 7.22 -18.16
N TYR A 71 8.31 8.45 -17.79
CA TYR A 71 8.97 9.38 -18.69
C TYR A 71 10.48 9.13 -18.78
N THR A 72 11.16 8.82 -17.68
CA THR A 72 12.63 8.71 -17.69
C THR A 72 13.17 7.35 -18.14
N ARG A 73 12.37 6.28 -18.08
CA ARG A 73 12.75 4.93 -18.53
C ARG A 73 12.12 4.54 -19.86
N TRP A 74 10.85 4.88 -20.08
CA TRP A 74 10.08 4.43 -21.25
C TRP A 74 9.64 5.56 -22.18
N ASN A 75 10.11 6.78 -21.95
CA ASN A 75 9.82 7.96 -22.77
C ASN A 75 8.31 8.24 -22.95
N GLY A 76 7.49 7.90 -21.95
CA GLY A 76 6.06 8.17 -21.93
C GLY A 76 5.18 6.90 -21.86
N TRP A 77 3.88 7.11 -22.07
CA TRP A 77 2.84 6.10 -21.82
C TRP A 77 2.65 5.08 -22.95
N GLU A 78 3.10 5.39 -24.16
CA GLU A 78 2.83 4.59 -25.35
C GLU A 78 3.63 3.28 -25.36
N MET A 79 4.89 3.32 -24.88
CA MET A 79 5.83 2.19 -24.94
C MET A 79 5.92 1.41 -23.63
N LEU A 80 4.88 1.45 -22.79
CA LEU A 80 4.89 0.75 -21.51
C LEU A 80 4.80 -0.78 -21.69
N PRO A 81 5.74 -1.55 -21.10
CA PRO A 81 5.67 -3.00 -21.09
C PRO A 81 4.35 -3.50 -20.46
N THR A 82 3.82 -4.62 -20.97
CA THR A 82 2.58 -5.22 -20.45
C THR A 82 2.65 -5.49 -18.94
N LEU A 83 3.80 -5.97 -18.46
CA LEU A 83 4.04 -6.21 -17.03
C LEU A 83 3.92 -4.94 -16.19
N PHE A 84 4.40 -3.81 -16.71
CA PHE A 84 4.26 -2.52 -16.04
C PHE A 84 2.81 -2.04 -16.01
N LYS A 85 2.03 -2.28 -17.06
CA LYS A 85 0.59 -1.96 -17.09
C LYS A 85 -0.18 -2.77 -16.04
N VAL A 86 0.12 -4.06 -15.89
CA VAL A 86 -0.48 -4.92 -14.85
C VAL A 86 -0.13 -4.43 -13.45
N LYS A 87 1.15 -4.12 -13.20
CA LYS A 87 1.61 -3.49 -11.96
C LYS A 87 0.82 -2.21 -11.67
N LEU A 88 0.70 -1.31 -12.65
CA LEU A 88 -0.01 -0.04 -12.49
C LEU A 88 -1.49 -0.26 -12.16
N GLY A 89 -2.15 -1.21 -12.82
CA GLY A 89 -3.51 -1.61 -12.48
C GLY A 89 -3.64 -2.05 -11.01
N ALA A 90 -2.70 -2.84 -10.51
CA ALA A 90 -2.67 -3.24 -9.11
C ALA A 90 -2.45 -2.04 -8.16
N VAL A 91 -1.61 -1.08 -8.53
CA VAL A 91 -1.40 0.17 -7.76
C VAL A 91 -2.67 1.03 -7.72
N ILE A 92 -3.44 1.10 -8.82
CA ILE A 92 -4.72 1.81 -8.86
C ILE A 92 -5.72 1.15 -7.90
N VAL A 93 -5.87 -0.19 -7.95
CA VAL A 93 -6.76 -0.92 -7.03
C VAL A 93 -6.32 -0.74 -5.58
N LEU A 94 -5.01 -0.81 -5.30
CA LEU A 94 -4.45 -0.52 -3.98
C LEU A 94 -4.85 0.89 -3.51
N THR A 95 -4.69 1.89 -4.37
CA THR A 95 -5.00 3.29 -4.05
C THR A 95 -6.47 3.48 -3.70
N LEU A 96 -7.37 2.88 -4.50
CA LEU A 96 -8.80 2.91 -4.25
C LEU A 96 -9.15 2.22 -2.93
N ALA A 97 -8.60 1.03 -2.68
CA ALA A 97 -8.83 0.29 -1.45
C ALA A 97 -8.38 1.08 -0.21
N VAL A 98 -7.19 1.69 -0.24
CA VAL A 98 -6.67 2.55 0.84
C VAL A 98 -7.57 3.78 1.04
N GLY A 99 -7.98 4.45 -0.04
CA GLY A 99 -8.89 5.60 0.05
C GLY A 99 -10.24 5.24 0.66
N ILE A 100 -10.80 4.08 0.30
CA ILE A 100 -12.05 3.56 0.89
C ILE A 100 -11.85 3.25 2.37
N ILE A 101 -10.76 2.59 2.77
CA ILE A 101 -10.44 2.30 4.17
C ILE A 101 -10.35 3.59 4.99
N ALA A 102 -9.66 4.61 4.48
CA ALA A 102 -9.53 5.90 5.15
C ALA A 102 -10.91 6.56 5.35
N HIS A 103 -11.77 6.54 4.31
CA HIS A 103 -13.12 7.06 4.38
C HIS A 103 -14.00 6.30 5.39
N LEU A 104 -13.98 4.96 5.36
CA LEU A 104 -14.70 4.11 6.31
C LEU A 104 -14.21 4.33 7.74
N GLY A 105 -12.90 4.51 7.94
CA GLY A 105 -12.33 4.82 9.25
C GLY A 105 -12.86 6.13 9.83
N GLN A 106 -13.09 7.14 9.01
CA GLN A 106 -13.76 8.38 9.44
C GLN A 106 -15.23 8.16 9.81
N ARG A 107 -15.94 7.27 9.10
CA ARG A 107 -17.33 6.92 9.44
C ARG A 107 -17.44 6.18 10.77
N ILE A 108 -16.52 5.25 11.05
CA ILE A 108 -16.47 4.54 12.34
C ILE A 108 -16.28 5.53 13.49
N LYS A 109 -15.37 6.50 13.33
CA LYS A 109 -15.17 7.57 14.33
C LYS A 109 -16.43 8.42 14.58
N ARG A 110 -17.35 8.45 13.62
CA ARG A 110 -18.66 9.14 13.72
C ARG A 110 -19.78 8.23 14.24
N GLY A 111 -19.48 7.00 14.66
CA GLY A 111 -20.43 6.07 15.29
C GLY A 111 -20.99 4.97 14.36
N ASP A 112 -20.56 4.89 13.10
CA ASP A 112 -21.01 3.85 12.16
C ASP A 112 -20.22 2.54 12.36
N THR A 113 -20.72 1.66 13.21
CA THR A 113 -20.08 0.38 13.55
C THR A 113 -20.17 -0.67 12.43
N GLY A 114 -21.10 -0.51 11.47
CA GLY A 114 -21.26 -1.41 10.32
C GLY A 114 -20.10 -1.35 9.32
N ALA A 115 -19.35 -0.25 9.33
CA ALA A 115 -18.22 -0.03 8.43
C ALA A 115 -16.98 -0.91 8.74
N ALA A 116 -16.89 -1.52 9.93
CA ALA A 116 -15.72 -2.28 10.36
C ALA A 116 -15.42 -3.52 9.48
N LYS A 117 -16.47 -4.27 9.10
CA LYS A 117 -16.32 -5.46 8.23
C LYS A 117 -15.81 -5.09 6.83
N ASN A 118 -16.21 -3.93 6.32
CA ASN A 118 -15.75 -3.46 5.02
C ASN A 118 -14.26 -3.10 5.04
N ILE A 119 -13.78 -2.48 6.12
CA ILE A 119 -12.35 -2.18 6.28
C ILE A 119 -11.50 -3.44 6.20
N GLU A 120 -11.93 -4.55 6.82
CA GLU A 120 -11.19 -5.81 6.74
C GLU A 120 -11.09 -6.34 5.30
N ASN A 121 -12.20 -6.34 4.56
CA ASN A 121 -12.23 -6.81 3.17
C ASN A 121 -11.36 -5.94 2.25
N PHE A 122 -11.48 -4.62 2.36
CA PHE A 122 -10.63 -3.70 1.59
C PHE A 122 -9.17 -3.78 2.02
N GLY A 123 -8.87 -4.09 3.29
CA GLY A 123 -7.50 -4.31 3.77
C GLY A 123 -6.84 -5.54 3.16
N LYS A 124 -7.59 -6.65 3.01
CA LYS A 124 -7.15 -7.85 2.27
C LYS A 124 -6.91 -7.54 0.80
N LEU A 125 -7.84 -6.82 0.17
CA LEU A 125 -7.70 -6.39 -1.23
C LEU A 125 -6.45 -5.52 -1.42
N ALA A 126 -6.26 -4.51 -0.57
CA ALA A 126 -5.08 -3.65 -0.59
C ALA A 126 -3.79 -4.46 -0.45
N SER A 127 -3.73 -5.39 0.50
CA SER A 127 -2.56 -6.24 0.72
C SER A 127 -2.23 -7.12 -0.49
N LEU A 128 -3.26 -7.73 -1.11
CA LEU A 128 -3.10 -8.53 -2.32
C LEU A 128 -2.65 -7.66 -3.50
N SER A 129 -3.26 -6.49 -3.69
CA SER A 129 -2.87 -5.54 -4.73
C SER A 129 -1.43 -5.06 -4.57
N ALA A 130 -0.98 -4.79 -3.33
CA ALA A 130 0.40 -4.43 -3.05
C ALA A 130 1.37 -5.58 -3.36
N LEU A 131 1.01 -6.83 -3.05
CA LEU A 131 1.82 -8.00 -3.41
C LEU A 131 1.94 -8.18 -4.93
N VAL A 132 0.81 -8.07 -5.66
CA VAL A 132 0.80 -8.13 -7.12
C VAL A 132 1.65 -6.99 -7.70
N ALA A 133 1.50 -5.76 -7.19
CA ALA A 133 2.31 -4.63 -7.61
C ALA A 133 3.81 -4.89 -7.37
N LEU A 134 4.19 -5.52 -6.26
CA LEU A 134 5.58 -5.88 -5.98
C LEU A 134 6.15 -6.92 -6.94
N VAL A 135 5.44 -8.03 -7.15
CA VAL A 135 5.88 -9.07 -8.07
C VAL A 135 6.08 -8.49 -9.47
N PHE A 136 5.09 -7.76 -10.00
CA PHE A 136 5.21 -7.18 -11.33
C PHE A 136 6.19 -6.00 -11.40
N ALA A 137 6.44 -5.28 -10.29
CA ALA A 137 7.51 -4.28 -10.26
C ALA A 137 8.88 -4.94 -10.43
N VAL A 138 9.16 -6.04 -9.74
CA VAL A 138 10.41 -6.79 -9.91
C VAL A 138 10.54 -7.29 -11.36
N LEU A 139 9.48 -7.88 -11.92
CA LEU A 139 9.50 -8.40 -13.29
C LEU A 139 9.56 -7.32 -14.38
N ALA A 140 9.08 -6.10 -14.12
CA ALA A 140 9.07 -5.02 -15.11
C ALA A 140 10.36 -4.19 -15.11
N PHE A 141 11.11 -4.18 -14.00
CA PHE A 141 12.30 -3.36 -13.83
C PHE A 141 13.61 -4.15 -13.72
N GLY A 142 13.55 -5.42 -13.29
CA GLY A 142 14.66 -6.37 -13.38
C GLY A 142 14.93 -6.74 -14.83
#